data_AF-A0A2N1NHP7-F1
#
_entry.id   AF-A0A2N1NHP7-F1
#
_cell.length_a   1.000
_cell.length_b   1.000
_cell.length_c   1.000
_cell.angle_alpha   90.00
_cell.angle_beta   90.00
_cell.angle_gamma   90.00
#
_symmetry.space_group_name_H-M   'P 1'
#
loop_
_entity.id
_entity.type
_entity.pdbx_description
1 polymer ?
#
loop_
_entity_poly.entity_id
_entity_poly.type
_entity_poly.pdbx_seq_one_letter_code
_entity_poly.pdbx_strand_id
1 'polypeptide(L)'
;MEDTNVNESINWIEESISKRLIKFYDYEFFTNIEEIGTGGFGKELSHELNLHRDVDFHDNVIRFYGITAINKDPNDETVKNYLLVMEYADGGSLRNYLKRNFANLTWNDKYNLAYQLACAVSCLHDEGIMHRDLHSGNVLIHENIIKLADFGLSKRIETLSKNTSDLFGVIPYIDPKKFNLNGNLSYSLNEKSDVYSVGVLLWEISSGCPPFCTLPYDVILALRILQGLRESTVPGTSFDYYNLYTECWNSEPENRPSMIEVVQRLKSIISNPNIMIYYNTSNQYFSEDSTLNSINSSSNEALSQIIQNFGDVVTKDMATSSNMNKDIFLKKRLINEIMEIIFNEINKGNSQVMINQYFFNSIINNKVNKITLQEIYNWLLNNQNEPNFVFLLGYFEYHGIGVGENKKAAYNLFKIASENDYTLLAQYYLGLCYEYGSGTVKNEKLAFEYINKLADKDYALAQFKMGYFYHQGIGTKKNLKVAFSWYEKAANNGNLIAMCKLGLMYKNGEGTSKDIDKAIFWYRKSSEKGNQDSQKILEKLLKIKNRKKTNSCRIN
;
A
#
# COMPACT_ATOMS: atom_id res chain seq x y z
N MET A 1 26.22 36.08 17.32
CA MET A 1 24.92 35.88 18.01
C MET A 1 24.69 34.41 18.36
N GLU A 2 25.70 33.54 18.34
CA GLU A 2 25.54 32.11 18.70
C GLU A 2 25.88 31.79 20.16
N ASP A 3 26.78 32.55 20.80
CA ASP A 3 27.25 32.27 22.16
C ASP A 3 26.28 32.63 23.30
N THR A 4 25.33 33.55 23.08
CA THR A 4 24.40 33.97 24.14
C THR A 4 23.33 32.92 24.46
N ASN A 5 23.04 32.01 23.53
CA ASN A 5 21.88 31.12 23.60
C ASN A 5 22.23 29.71 24.12
N VAL A 6 23.47 29.25 23.91
CA VAL A 6 23.99 28.00 24.52
C VAL A 6 24.04 28.13 26.04
N ASN A 7 24.46 29.29 26.53
CA ASN A 7 24.47 29.61 27.96
C ASN A 7 23.05 29.61 28.57
N GLU A 8 22.02 30.01 27.82
CA GLU A 8 20.64 30.00 28.29
C GLU A 8 20.08 28.58 28.48
N SER A 9 20.37 27.67 27.53
CA SER A 9 19.99 26.25 27.64
C SER A 9 20.72 25.53 28.78
N ILE A 10 22.02 25.80 28.96
CA ILE A 10 22.81 25.24 30.07
C ILE A 10 22.29 25.77 31.41
N ASN A 11 21.99 27.06 31.51
CA ASN A 11 21.41 27.65 32.72
C ASN A 11 20.05 27.03 33.06
N TRP A 12 19.20 26.78 32.06
CA TRP A 12 17.91 26.11 32.26
C TRP A 12 18.09 24.68 32.81
N ILE A 13 19.09 23.94 32.31
CA ILE A 13 19.41 22.59 32.79
C ILE A 13 19.85 22.65 34.26
N GLU A 14 20.84 23.48 34.59
CA GLU A 14 21.36 23.63 35.95
C GLU A 14 20.28 24.10 36.94
N GLU A 15 19.41 25.02 36.52
CA GLU A 15 18.25 25.46 37.29
C GLU A 15 17.24 24.32 37.50
N SER A 16 16.98 23.51 36.46
CA SER A 16 16.06 22.37 36.53
C SER A 16 16.57 21.26 37.43
N ILE A 17 17.89 20.99 37.45
CA ILE A 17 18.53 20.08 38.41
C ILE A 17 18.37 20.63 39.83
N SER A 18 18.70 21.91 40.03
CA SER A 18 18.65 22.56 41.35
C SER A 18 17.24 22.57 41.94
N LYS A 19 16.23 22.79 41.10
CA LYS A 19 14.80 22.73 41.48
C LYS A 19 14.24 21.30 41.56
N ARG A 20 15.06 20.27 41.31
CA ARG A 20 14.66 18.85 41.27
C ARG A 20 13.53 18.57 40.28
N LEU A 21 13.47 19.33 39.20
CA LEU A 21 12.53 19.12 38.09
C LEU A 21 13.01 18.01 37.16
N ILE A 22 14.32 17.77 37.11
CA ILE A 22 14.96 16.71 36.34
C ILE A 22 15.93 15.96 37.27
N LYS A 23 15.98 14.63 37.17
CA LYS A 23 16.96 13.82 37.91
C LYS A 23 18.34 13.99 37.30
N PHE A 24 19.34 14.24 38.14
CA PHE A 24 20.75 14.22 37.75
C PHE A 24 21.40 12.93 38.25
N TYR A 25 22.13 12.27 37.36
CA TYR A 25 22.87 11.05 37.63
C TYR A 25 24.37 11.35 37.53
N ASP A 26 25.14 10.90 38.52
CA ASP A 26 26.59 10.98 38.45
C ASP A 26 27.11 10.00 37.39
N TYR A 27 27.93 10.50 36.47
CA TYR A 27 28.44 9.75 35.34
C TYR A 27 29.29 8.55 35.79
N GLU A 28 29.96 8.65 36.95
CA GLU A 28 30.83 7.60 37.47
C GLU A 28 30.08 6.28 37.78
N PHE A 29 28.77 6.33 37.99
CA PHE A 29 27.96 5.14 38.24
C PHE A 29 27.51 4.40 36.97
N PHE A 30 27.76 4.95 35.78
CA PHE A 30 27.45 4.27 34.52
C PHE A 30 28.57 3.28 34.18
N THR A 31 28.18 2.04 33.87
CA THR A 31 29.09 0.95 33.48
C THR A 31 28.62 0.33 32.18
N ASN A 32 29.49 -0.43 31.50
CA ASN A 32 29.22 -1.05 30.19
C ASN A 32 28.85 -0.04 29.08
N ILE A 33 29.62 1.06 29.01
CA ILE A 33 29.39 2.13 28.05
C ILE A 33 29.89 1.70 26.66
N GLU A 34 28.99 1.73 25.67
CA GLU A 34 29.29 1.46 24.27
C GLU A 34 28.73 2.60 23.39
N GLU A 35 29.51 3.04 22.42
CA GLU A 35 29.05 4.02 21.44
C GLU A 35 28.19 3.32 20.37
N ILE A 36 26.88 3.58 20.39
CA ILE A 36 25.90 2.95 19.49
C ILE A 36 25.53 3.83 18.27
N GLY A 37 26.04 5.06 18.21
CA GLY A 37 25.81 6.02 17.14
C GLY A 37 26.24 7.44 17.51
N THR A 38 26.28 8.33 16.51
CA THR A 38 26.57 9.75 16.69
C THR A 38 25.41 10.61 16.18
N GLY A 39 24.99 11.57 16.99
CA GLY A 39 23.91 12.52 16.70
C GLY A 39 24.13 13.81 17.47
N GLY A 40 23.68 14.94 16.93
CA GLY A 40 23.83 16.25 17.57
C GLY A 40 22.50 16.73 18.13
N PHE A 41 22.43 16.98 19.44
CA PHE A 41 21.33 17.71 20.04
C PHE A 41 21.63 19.21 19.94
N GLY A 42 20.85 19.91 19.12
CA GLY A 42 20.97 21.36 18.88
C GLY A 42 20.27 22.22 19.92
N LYS A 43 20.01 23.49 19.55
CA LYS A 43 19.43 24.59 20.36
C LYS A 43 18.02 24.32 20.95
N GLU A 44 17.47 23.12 20.81
CA GLU A 44 16.08 22.74 21.15
C GLU A 44 15.95 21.73 22.31
N LEU A 45 17.01 21.39 23.05
CA LEU A 45 16.97 20.37 24.11
C LEU A 45 15.90 20.61 25.18
N SER A 46 15.71 21.85 25.63
CA SER A 46 14.67 22.19 26.62
C SER A 46 13.25 22.03 26.06
N HIS A 47 13.06 22.28 24.77
CA HIS A 47 11.79 22.08 24.07
C HIS A 47 11.48 20.59 23.92
N GLU A 48 12.47 19.80 23.50
CA GLU A 48 12.37 18.34 23.40
C GLU A 48 12.03 17.70 24.75
N LEU A 49 12.72 18.09 25.84
CA LEU A 49 12.45 17.60 27.19
C LEU A 49 11.04 17.96 27.69
N ASN A 50 10.55 19.15 27.33
CA ASN A 50 9.19 19.55 27.67
C ASN A 50 8.16 18.67 26.96
N LEU A 51 8.31 18.44 25.65
CA LEU A 51 7.43 17.55 24.90
C LEU A 51 7.48 16.12 25.44
N HIS A 52 8.68 15.62 25.74
CA HIS A 52 8.87 14.28 26.31
C HIS A 52 8.08 14.11 27.60
N ARG A 53 8.13 15.07 28.52
CA ARG A 53 7.40 14.99 29.80
C ARG A 53 5.89 14.83 29.62
N ASP A 54 5.34 15.38 28.55
CA ASP A 54 3.91 15.32 28.27
C ASP A 54 3.46 13.95 27.76
N VAL A 55 4.38 13.08 27.33
CA VAL A 55 4.05 11.76 26.75
C VAL A 55 4.89 10.59 27.29
N ASP A 56 5.83 10.84 28.20
CA ASP A 56 6.70 9.85 28.85
C ASP A 56 5.92 8.80 29.66
N PHE A 57 4.65 9.05 29.94
CA PHE A 57 3.74 8.07 30.56
C PHE A 57 3.33 6.94 29.62
N HIS A 58 3.47 7.10 28.30
CA HIS A 58 3.02 6.11 27.33
C HIS A 58 4.09 5.03 27.12
N ASP A 59 3.72 3.76 27.28
CA ASP A 59 4.69 2.64 27.25
C ASP A 59 5.40 2.47 25.91
N ASN A 60 4.82 2.98 24.82
CA ASN A 60 5.44 2.99 23.49
C ASN A 60 6.23 4.26 23.14
N VAL A 61 6.56 5.11 24.11
CA VAL A 61 7.51 6.23 23.96
C VAL A 61 8.78 5.88 24.73
N ILE A 62 9.95 6.26 24.20
CA ILE A 62 11.23 6.03 24.89
C ILE A 62 11.25 6.81 26.19
N ARG A 63 11.53 6.14 27.32
CA ARG A 63 11.48 6.83 28.61
C ARG A 63 12.66 7.76 28.82
N PHE A 64 12.40 8.92 29.41
CA PHE A 64 13.42 9.85 29.85
C PHE A 64 13.63 9.73 31.37
N TYR A 65 14.82 9.29 31.80
CA TYR A 65 15.11 9.11 33.21
C TYR A 65 15.72 10.35 33.87
N GLY A 66 16.49 11.13 33.11
CA GLY A 66 17.17 12.33 33.60
C GLY A 66 18.40 12.66 32.78
N ILE A 67 19.37 13.34 33.38
CA ILE A 67 20.58 13.79 32.69
C ILE A 67 21.84 13.43 33.48
N THR A 68 22.96 13.35 32.78
CA THR A 68 24.30 13.25 33.37
C THR A 68 25.23 14.24 32.68
N ALA A 69 26.41 14.48 33.23
CA ALA A 69 27.39 15.38 32.66
C ALA A 69 28.76 14.70 32.59
N ILE A 70 29.42 14.82 31.43
CA ILE A 70 30.82 14.41 31.26
C ILE A 70 31.68 15.66 31.21
N ASN A 71 32.69 15.70 32.07
CA ASN A 71 33.71 16.72 32.04
C ASN A 71 34.81 16.30 31.05
N LYS A 72 34.92 16.98 29.90
CA LYS A 72 35.89 16.61 28.85
C LYS A 72 37.28 17.20 29.08
N ASP A 73 37.41 18.26 29.87
CA ASP A 73 38.70 18.86 30.24
C ASP A 73 38.86 18.87 31.78
N PRO A 74 39.80 18.09 32.34
CA PRO A 74 40.11 18.13 33.76
C PRO A 74 40.62 19.50 34.26
N ASN A 75 41.05 20.39 33.35
CA ASN A 75 41.61 21.70 33.70
C ASN A 75 40.60 22.85 33.55
N ASP A 76 39.39 22.59 33.06
CA ASP A 76 38.34 23.59 32.90
C ASP A 76 36.96 23.04 33.33
N GLU A 77 36.62 23.22 34.61
CA GLU A 77 35.33 22.83 35.19
C GLU A 77 34.12 23.59 34.60
N THR A 78 34.34 24.58 33.73
CA THR A 78 33.26 25.40 33.17
C THR A 78 32.59 24.79 31.93
N VAL A 79 33.20 23.78 31.29
CA VAL A 79 32.68 23.17 30.05
C VAL A 79 32.10 21.78 30.32
N LYS A 80 30.86 21.73 30.83
CA LYS A 80 30.10 20.49 31.00
C LYS A 80 29.40 20.09 29.70
N ASN A 81 29.60 18.84 29.25
CA ASN A 81 28.76 18.24 28.21
C ASN A 81 27.64 17.45 28.87
N TYR A 82 26.41 17.92 28.71
CA TYR A 82 25.23 17.21 29.18
C TYR A 82 24.84 16.08 28.25
N LEU A 83 24.44 14.97 28.83
CA LEU A 83 23.89 13.81 28.14
C LEU A 83 22.50 13.49 28.69
N LEU A 84 21.60 13.07 27.81
CA LEU A 84 20.30 12.53 28.18
C LEU A 84 20.43 11.07 28.62
N VAL A 85 19.86 10.74 29.78
CA VAL A 85 19.74 9.38 30.27
C VAL A 85 18.36 8.88 29.87
N MET A 86 18.32 8.04 28.84
CA MET A 86 17.08 7.50 28.26
C MET A 86 17.01 5.98 28.42
N GLU A 87 15.82 5.43 28.26
CA GLU A 87 15.60 4.00 28.13
C GLU A 87 16.44 3.41 27.01
N TYR A 88 17.03 2.24 27.29
CA TYR A 88 17.84 1.53 26.31
C TYR A 88 16.95 0.57 25.51
N ALA A 89 16.89 0.78 24.20
CA ALA A 89 16.15 -0.08 23.27
C ALA A 89 17.10 -1.09 22.61
N ASP A 90 17.19 -2.29 23.19
CA ASP A 90 18.10 -3.38 22.81
C ASP A 90 17.90 -3.90 21.38
N GLY A 91 16.69 -3.77 20.82
CA GLY A 91 16.38 -4.11 19.43
C GLY A 91 16.91 -3.10 18.40
N GLY A 92 17.38 -1.93 18.86
CA GLY A 92 17.80 -0.81 18.01
C GLY A 92 16.63 -0.19 17.24
N SER A 93 16.92 0.50 16.13
CA SER A 93 15.87 1.07 15.27
C SER A 93 15.03 0.02 14.58
N LEU A 94 13.76 0.33 14.32
CA LEU A 94 12.79 -0.51 13.61
C LEU A 94 13.37 -0.98 12.27
N ARG A 95 14.07 -0.10 11.56
CA ARG A 95 14.83 -0.43 10.33
C ARG A 95 15.74 -1.64 10.53
N ASN A 96 16.58 -1.58 11.55
CA ASN A 96 17.59 -2.61 11.82
C ASN A 96 16.95 -3.86 12.41
N TYR A 97 15.95 -3.70 13.25
CA TYR A 97 15.17 -4.79 13.82
C TYR A 97 14.49 -5.61 12.72
N LEU A 98 13.76 -4.96 11.80
CA LEU A 98 13.13 -5.64 10.67
C LEU A 98 14.19 -6.33 9.81
N LYS A 99 15.29 -5.65 9.47
CA LYS A 99 16.37 -6.26 8.67
C LYS A 99 16.92 -7.57 9.28
N ARG A 100 16.98 -7.67 10.60
CA ARG A 100 17.52 -8.85 11.31
C ARG A 100 16.46 -9.92 11.56
N ASN A 101 15.24 -9.53 11.91
CA ASN A 101 14.25 -10.42 12.51
C ASN A 101 13.04 -10.71 11.61
N PHE A 102 12.90 -10.04 10.46
CA PHE A 102 11.68 -10.11 9.65
C PHE A 102 11.25 -11.53 9.23
N ALA A 103 12.20 -12.43 8.96
CA ALA A 103 11.90 -13.82 8.61
C ALA A 103 11.21 -14.60 9.75
N ASN A 104 11.38 -14.16 11.00
CA ASN A 104 10.83 -14.77 12.20
C ASN A 104 9.53 -14.07 12.68
N LEU A 105 9.16 -12.93 12.09
CA LEU A 105 7.96 -12.20 12.49
C LEU A 105 6.71 -12.80 11.86
N THR A 106 5.76 -13.21 12.70
CA THR A 106 4.42 -13.58 12.25
C THR A 106 3.60 -12.33 11.90
N TRP A 107 2.46 -12.53 11.25
CA TRP A 107 1.53 -11.43 11.00
C TRP A 107 0.97 -10.81 12.29
N ASN A 108 0.76 -11.62 13.33
CA ASN A 108 0.32 -11.10 14.61
C ASN A 108 1.37 -10.16 15.22
N ASP A 109 2.65 -10.53 15.13
CA ASP A 109 3.75 -9.67 15.59
C ASP A 109 3.77 -8.36 14.81
N LYS A 110 3.63 -8.42 13.48
CA LYS A 110 3.56 -7.23 12.62
C LYS A 110 2.38 -6.32 12.95
N TYR A 111 1.19 -6.90 13.17
CA TYR A 111 0.01 -6.13 13.58
C TYR A 111 0.19 -5.49 14.95
N ASN A 112 0.84 -6.18 15.89
CA ASN A 112 1.14 -5.63 17.20
C ASN A 112 2.14 -4.47 17.12
N LEU A 113 3.22 -4.60 16.34
CA LEU A 113 4.17 -3.50 16.10
C LEU A 113 3.46 -2.29 15.48
N ALA A 114 2.62 -2.53 14.47
CA ALA A 114 1.82 -1.48 13.84
C ALA A 114 0.87 -0.78 14.81
N TYR A 115 0.16 -1.57 15.63
CA TYR A 115 -0.80 -1.06 16.61
C TYR A 115 -0.11 -0.23 17.70
N GLN A 116 1.03 -0.70 18.22
CA GLN A 116 1.81 0.03 19.22
C GLN A 116 2.34 1.36 18.67
N LEU A 117 2.87 1.36 17.44
CA LEU A 117 3.28 2.58 16.75
C LEU A 117 2.10 3.55 16.60
N ALA A 118 0.95 3.08 16.14
CA ALA A 118 -0.24 3.91 15.96
C ALA A 118 -0.74 4.48 17.29
N CYS A 119 -0.69 3.71 18.39
CA CYS A 119 -1.06 4.19 19.73
C CYS A 119 -0.12 5.31 20.20
N ALA A 120 1.21 5.14 20.03
CA ALA A 120 2.18 6.16 20.39
C ALA A 120 1.93 7.49 19.65
N VAL A 121 1.72 7.42 18.33
CA VAL A 121 1.48 8.63 17.53
C VAL A 121 0.10 9.23 17.82
N SER A 122 -0.93 8.41 18.10
CA SER A 122 -2.23 8.91 18.56
C SER A 122 -2.12 9.66 19.88
N CYS A 123 -1.32 9.16 20.83
CA CYS A 123 -1.06 9.82 22.11
C CYS A 123 -0.42 11.20 21.91
N LEU A 124 0.52 11.33 20.97
CA LEU A 124 1.09 12.64 20.63
C LEU A 124 0.02 13.60 20.11
N HIS A 125 -0.85 13.14 19.21
CA HIS A 125 -1.90 13.96 18.62
C HIS A 125 -2.93 14.39 19.65
N ASP A 126 -3.29 13.52 20.60
CA ASP A 126 -4.19 13.83 21.73
C ASP A 126 -3.62 14.93 22.64
N GLU A 127 -2.29 14.95 22.84
CA GLU A 127 -1.56 16.03 23.55
C GLU A 127 -1.28 17.27 22.68
N GLY A 128 -1.75 17.27 21.43
CA GLY A 128 -1.55 18.37 20.48
C GLY A 128 -0.11 18.53 19.98
N ILE A 129 0.65 17.44 19.97
CA ILE A 129 2.05 17.37 19.53
C ILE A 129 2.11 16.72 18.14
N MET A 130 2.80 17.36 17.20
CA MET A 130 3.14 16.74 15.91
C MET A 130 4.61 16.34 15.89
N HIS A 131 4.91 15.13 15.43
CA HIS A 131 6.28 14.61 15.41
C HIS A 131 7.11 15.17 14.24
N ARG A 132 6.52 15.23 13.03
CA ARG A 132 7.08 15.85 11.81
C ARG A 132 8.33 15.20 11.20
N ASP A 133 8.89 14.18 11.83
CA ASP A 133 10.05 13.41 11.35
C ASP A 133 9.94 11.91 11.66
N LEU A 134 8.73 11.37 11.53
CA LEU A 134 8.49 9.95 11.73
C LEU A 134 9.15 9.15 10.59
N HIS A 135 10.14 8.33 10.94
CA HIS A 135 10.71 7.33 10.05
C HIS A 135 11.26 6.14 10.85
N SER A 136 11.60 5.06 10.16
CA SER A 136 12.02 3.79 10.79
C SER A 136 13.32 3.88 11.61
N GLY A 137 13.97 5.04 11.61
CA GLY A 137 15.18 5.34 12.39
C GLY A 137 14.84 5.90 13.77
N ASN A 138 13.75 6.67 13.86
CA ASN A 138 13.25 7.31 15.09
C ASN A 138 12.21 6.43 15.81
N VAL A 139 11.92 5.26 15.27
CA VAL A 139 11.16 4.20 15.94
C VAL A 139 12.16 3.16 16.40
N LEU A 140 12.22 2.88 17.69
CA LEU A 140 13.10 1.89 18.30
C LEU A 140 12.29 0.65 18.76
N ILE A 141 13.00 -0.44 19.05
CA ILE A 141 12.42 -1.68 19.57
C ILE A 141 13.13 -2.05 20.88
N HIS A 142 12.34 -2.27 21.93
CA HIS A 142 12.82 -2.81 23.20
C HIS A 142 12.02 -4.08 23.54
N GLU A 143 12.65 -5.24 23.66
CA GLU A 143 11.96 -6.50 23.98
C GLU A 143 10.72 -6.79 23.08
N ASN A 144 10.83 -6.51 21.77
CA ASN A 144 9.73 -6.57 20.77
C ASN A 144 8.60 -5.55 20.94
N ILE A 145 8.81 -4.51 21.76
CA ILE A 145 7.89 -3.38 21.95
C ILE A 145 8.40 -2.16 21.20
N ILE A 146 7.52 -1.47 20.48
CA ILE A 146 7.82 -0.18 19.84
C ILE A 146 8.08 0.88 20.89
N LYS A 147 9.15 1.65 20.69
CA LYS A 147 9.52 2.84 21.45
C LYS A 147 9.75 3.99 20.49
N LEU A 148 8.84 4.94 20.46
CA LEU A 148 8.96 6.15 19.67
C LEU A 148 9.97 7.09 20.33
N ALA A 149 10.90 7.63 19.55
CA ALA A 149 12.01 8.44 20.01
C ALA A 149 12.22 9.66 19.08
N ASP A 150 13.11 10.56 19.51
CA ASP A 150 13.56 11.75 18.76
C ASP A 150 12.43 12.74 18.42
N PHE A 151 12.17 13.65 19.35
CA PHE A 151 11.19 14.71 19.17
C PHE A 151 11.82 16.00 18.60
N GLY A 152 13.04 15.94 18.05
CA GLY A 152 13.82 17.12 17.66
C GLY A 152 13.12 18.08 16.69
N LEU A 153 12.23 17.59 15.82
CA LEU A 153 11.42 18.42 14.90
C LEU A 153 9.98 18.66 15.35
N SER A 154 9.61 18.16 16.54
CA SER A 154 8.24 18.17 17.04
C SER A 154 7.81 19.55 17.54
N LYS A 155 6.54 19.93 17.34
CA LYS A 155 6.00 21.21 17.84
C LYS A 155 4.55 21.06 18.32
N ARG A 156 4.20 21.79 19.39
CA ARG A 156 2.80 22.00 19.81
C ARG A 156 2.06 22.84 18.77
N ILE A 157 0.73 22.70 18.70
CA ILE A 157 -0.13 23.30 17.65
C ILE A 157 -0.18 24.85 17.68
N GLU A 158 0.48 25.51 18.62
CA GLU A 158 0.50 26.98 18.69
C GLU A 158 1.67 27.58 17.88
N THR A 159 1.31 28.27 16.79
CA THR A 159 2.11 29.24 15.98
C THR A 159 2.85 28.76 14.73
N LEU A 160 2.47 29.40 13.62
CA LEU A 160 3.11 29.42 12.30
C LEU A 160 4.47 30.15 12.37
N SER A 161 5.56 29.43 12.66
CA SER A 161 6.91 29.99 12.48
C SER A 161 7.35 29.82 11.02
N LYS A 162 7.41 30.94 10.28
CA LYS A 162 8.06 31.03 8.96
C LYS A 162 9.57 31.02 9.13
N ASN A 163 10.19 29.85 9.24
CA ASN A 163 11.64 29.72 9.02
C ASN A 163 11.91 28.49 8.14
N THR A 164 12.58 28.75 7.02
CA THR A 164 12.76 27.86 5.87
C THR A 164 14.17 27.28 5.83
N SER A 165 14.62 26.67 6.94
CA SER A 165 15.94 26.04 6.98
C SER A 165 15.89 24.77 7.83
N ASP A 166 15.48 23.68 7.18
CA ASP A 166 15.95 22.30 7.38
C ASP A 166 15.27 21.49 6.27
N LEU A 167 15.88 21.57 5.09
CA LEU A 167 15.27 21.13 3.85
C LEU A 167 15.34 19.61 3.75
N PHE A 168 14.27 19.01 4.30
CA PHE A 168 13.78 17.64 4.14
C PHE A 168 14.43 16.59 5.05
N GLY A 169 13.62 16.05 5.99
CA GLY A 169 13.92 14.81 6.71
C GLY A 169 13.99 13.60 5.76
N VAL A 170 13.62 12.40 6.21
CA VAL A 170 13.76 11.20 5.37
C VAL A 170 12.68 11.15 4.26
N ILE A 171 13.05 11.52 3.02
CA ILE A 171 12.14 11.82 1.88
C ILE A 171 10.90 10.92 1.76
N PRO A 172 11.00 9.57 1.77
CA PRO A 172 9.83 8.71 1.61
C PRO A 172 8.73 8.90 2.64
N TYR A 173 9.08 9.33 3.86
CA TYR A 173 8.18 9.49 4.98
C TYR A 173 7.58 10.90 5.05
N ILE A 174 8.08 11.82 4.24
CA ILE A 174 7.63 13.22 4.26
C ILE A 174 6.31 13.34 3.50
N ASP A 175 5.37 14.06 4.10
CA ASP A 175 4.12 14.46 3.45
C ASP A 175 4.39 15.09 2.06
N PRO A 176 3.85 14.52 0.97
CA PRO A 176 4.14 14.97 -0.38
C PRO A 176 3.85 16.46 -0.61
N LYS A 177 2.85 17.02 0.08
CA LYS A 177 2.49 18.45 -0.03
C LYS A 177 3.62 19.38 0.42
N LYS A 178 4.55 18.92 1.26
CA LYS A 178 5.76 19.67 1.67
C LYS A 178 6.69 19.98 0.48
N PHE A 179 6.61 19.21 -0.61
CA PHE A 179 7.45 19.39 -1.80
C PHE A 179 6.88 20.36 -2.84
N ASN A 180 5.67 20.89 -2.65
CA ASN A 180 5.02 21.77 -3.63
C ASN A 180 5.57 23.20 -3.55
N LEU A 181 6.55 23.52 -4.40
CA LEU A 181 7.23 24.82 -4.46
C LEU A 181 6.49 25.90 -5.28
N ASN A 182 5.40 25.54 -5.99
CA ASN A 182 4.75 26.42 -6.98
C ASN A 182 3.49 27.13 -6.46
N GLY A 183 3.09 26.92 -5.21
CA GLY A 183 1.88 27.51 -4.62
C GLY A 183 2.18 28.68 -3.68
N ASN A 184 1.52 29.83 -3.91
CA ASN A 184 1.52 30.97 -3.01
C ASN A 184 0.64 30.68 -1.77
N LEU A 185 1.05 29.70 -0.95
CA LEU A 185 0.53 29.34 0.36
C LEU A 185 1.53 28.36 0.99
N SER A 186 2.15 28.75 2.11
CA SER A 186 3.01 27.86 2.90
C SER A 186 2.16 26.71 3.44
N TYR A 187 2.24 25.53 2.82
CA TYR A 187 1.65 24.32 3.40
C TYR A 187 2.28 24.10 4.77
N SER A 188 1.49 24.25 5.83
CA SER A 188 1.91 23.94 7.19
C SER A 188 1.68 22.45 7.42
N LEU A 189 2.74 21.75 7.83
CA LEU A 189 2.59 20.39 8.33
C LEU A 189 1.58 20.38 9.48
N ASN A 190 0.68 19.40 9.45
CA ASN A 190 -0.35 19.16 10.45
C ASN A 190 -0.30 17.70 10.90
N GLU A 191 -1.21 17.28 11.78
CA GLU A 191 -1.33 15.88 12.23
C GLU A 191 -1.40 14.87 11.07
N LYS A 192 -2.00 15.25 9.93
CA LYS A 192 -2.14 14.37 8.75
C LYS A 192 -0.80 14.13 8.07
N SER A 193 0.19 14.98 8.29
CA SER A 193 1.56 14.75 7.84
C SER A 193 2.19 13.57 8.59
N ASP A 194 1.97 13.47 9.90
CA ASP A 194 2.42 12.30 10.68
C ASP A 194 1.67 11.03 10.27
N VAL A 195 0.36 11.14 9.99
CA VAL A 195 -0.44 10.00 9.46
C VAL A 195 0.16 9.46 8.16
N TYR A 196 0.64 10.33 7.27
CA TYR A 196 1.33 9.91 6.05
C TYR A 196 2.58 9.09 6.38
N SER A 197 3.43 9.58 7.28
CA SER A 197 4.63 8.90 7.71
C SER A 197 4.32 7.55 8.37
N VAL A 198 3.26 7.48 9.19
CA VAL A 198 2.75 6.23 9.75
C VAL A 198 2.33 5.27 8.64
N GLY A 199 1.63 5.71 7.59
CA GLY A 199 1.29 4.87 6.44
C GLY A 199 2.51 4.22 5.79
N VAL A 200 3.59 4.99 5.61
CA VAL A 200 4.86 4.47 5.08
C VAL A 200 5.52 3.48 6.06
N LEU A 201 5.47 3.75 7.37
CA LEU A 201 5.98 2.84 8.40
C LEU A 201 5.17 1.53 8.48
N LEU A 202 3.85 1.58 8.35
CA LEU A 202 2.99 0.40 8.30
C LEU A 202 3.31 -0.47 7.09
N TRP A 203 3.56 0.16 5.93
CA TRP A 203 4.06 -0.52 4.75
C TRP A 203 5.43 -1.17 5.00
N GLU A 204 6.35 -0.46 5.64
CA GLU A 204 7.67 -1.01 5.98
C GLU A 204 7.58 -2.20 6.95
N ILE A 205 6.74 -2.13 7.99
CA ILE A 205 6.51 -3.26 8.91
C ILE A 205 5.96 -4.46 8.15
N SER A 206 5.10 -4.22 7.15
CA SER A 206 4.57 -5.30 6.31
C SER A 206 5.65 -5.91 5.40
N SER A 207 6.52 -5.09 4.80
CA SER A 207 7.49 -5.48 3.77
C SER A 207 8.85 -5.92 4.30
N GLY A 208 9.24 -5.45 5.48
CA GLY A 208 10.58 -5.58 6.04
C GLY A 208 11.64 -4.80 5.27
N CYS A 209 11.23 -3.96 4.32
CA CYS A 209 12.10 -3.29 3.37
C CYS A 209 12.08 -1.77 3.54
N PRO A 210 13.20 -1.07 3.27
CA PRO A 210 13.17 0.38 3.15
C PRO A 210 12.28 0.87 2.03
N PRO A 211 11.48 1.92 2.26
CA PRO A 211 10.67 2.50 1.21
C PRO A 211 11.60 3.08 0.15
N PHE A 212 11.28 2.78 -1.09
CA PHE A 212 12.02 3.09 -2.30
C PHE A 212 13.49 2.67 -2.23
N CYS A 213 13.81 1.51 -1.62
CA CYS A 213 15.19 1.05 -1.41
C CYS A 213 16.05 0.91 -2.68
N THR A 214 15.41 0.91 -3.86
CA THR A 214 16.07 0.86 -5.17
C THR A 214 16.33 2.23 -5.80
N LEU A 215 15.83 3.31 -5.18
CA LEU A 215 15.95 4.68 -5.66
C LEU A 215 16.76 5.53 -4.68
N PRO A 216 17.57 6.48 -5.16
CA PRO A 216 18.22 7.46 -4.29
C PRO A 216 17.17 8.36 -3.62
N TYR A 217 17.39 8.72 -2.35
CA TYR A 217 16.57 9.70 -1.65
C TYR A 217 17.00 11.11 -2.06
N ASP A 218 16.64 11.49 -3.28
CA ASP A 218 16.95 12.78 -3.87
C ASP A 218 15.68 13.59 -4.20
N VAL A 219 15.88 14.80 -4.72
CA VAL A 219 14.79 15.69 -5.15
C VAL A 219 13.93 15.03 -6.24
N ILE A 220 14.48 14.13 -7.05
CA ILE A 220 13.74 13.42 -8.09
C ILE A 220 12.73 12.47 -7.45
N LEU A 221 13.13 11.73 -6.41
CA LEU A 221 12.22 10.88 -5.65
C LEU A 221 11.10 11.71 -4.99
N ALA A 222 11.45 12.84 -4.37
CA ALA A 222 10.47 13.74 -3.77
C ALA A 222 9.42 14.23 -4.79
N LEU A 223 9.85 14.63 -5.99
CA LEU A 223 8.95 15.04 -7.07
C LEU A 223 8.06 13.90 -7.57
N ARG A 224 8.59 12.67 -7.66
CA ARG A 224 7.81 11.50 -8.04
C ARG A 224 6.75 11.16 -6.99
N ILE A 225 7.10 11.23 -5.71
CA ILE A 225 6.17 11.02 -4.59
C ILE A 225 5.05 12.08 -4.62
N LEU A 226 5.39 13.35 -4.86
CA LEU A 226 4.43 14.45 -5.08
C LEU A 226 3.49 14.16 -6.26
N GLN A 227 3.98 13.53 -7.33
CA GLN A 227 3.20 13.11 -8.49
C GLN A 227 2.38 11.82 -8.27
N GLY A 228 2.43 11.24 -7.07
CA GLY A 228 1.65 10.05 -6.72
C GLY A 228 2.40 8.73 -6.78
N LEU A 229 3.74 8.74 -6.94
CA LEU A 229 4.53 7.53 -6.74
C LEU A 229 4.33 7.01 -5.31
N ARG A 230 3.97 5.74 -5.20
CA ARG A 230 3.86 4.99 -3.95
C ARG A 230 4.53 3.65 -4.08
N GLU A 231 4.79 3.03 -2.94
CA GLU A 231 5.32 1.68 -2.90
C GLU A 231 4.28 0.63 -3.34
N SER A 232 4.78 -0.48 -3.86
CA SER A 232 3.94 -1.59 -4.35
C SER A 232 3.30 -2.38 -3.20
N THR A 233 2.25 -3.14 -3.52
CA THR A 233 1.57 -4.01 -2.55
C THR A 233 2.54 -5.06 -2.00
N VAL A 234 2.43 -5.37 -0.70
CA VAL A 234 3.32 -6.32 -0.03
C VAL A 234 2.62 -7.69 0.05
N PRO A 235 3.18 -8.75 -0.58
CA PRO A 235 2.56 -10.06 -0.59
C PRO A 235 2.29 -10.63 0.81
N GLY A 236 1.12 -11.26 0.98
CA GLY A 236 0.69 -11.84 2.24
C GLY A 236 0.09 -10.85 3.23
N THR A 237 0.08 -9.55 2.93
CA THR A 237 -0.58 -8.53 3.76
C THR A 237 -2.09 -8.66 3.63
N SER A 238 -2.80 -8.61 4.76
CA SER A 238 -4.26 -8.63 4.75
C SER A 238 -4.82 -7.39 4.03
N PHE A 239 -5.98 -7.57 3.39
CA PHE A 239 -6.64 -6.49 2.66
C PHE A 239 -6.94 -5.28 3.54
N ASP A 240 -7.38 -5.51 4.79
CA ASP A 240 -7.70 -4.44 5.73
C ASP A 240 -6.47 -3.64 6.12
N TYR A 241 -5.33 -4.31 6.35
CA TYR A 241 -4.06 -3.66 6.67
C TYR A 241 -3.49 -2.91 5.45
N TYR A 242 -3.62 -3.49 4.25
CA TYR A 242 -3.26 -2.85 2.99
C TYR A 242 -4.05 -1.55 2.75
N ASN A 243 -5.38 -1.62 2.85
CA ASN A 243 -6.22 -0.44 2.69
C ASN A 243 -5.88 0.62 3.73
N LEU A 244 -5.65 0.20 4.97
CA LEU A 244 -5.31 1.13 6.04
C LEU A 244 -4.06 1.94 5.72
N TYR A 245 -2.93 1.28 5.41
CA TYR A 245 -1.70 2.04 5.14
C TYR A 245 -1.79 2.84 3.84
N THR A 246 -2.56 2.38 2.86
CA THR A 246 -2.73 3.11 1.59
C THR A 246 -3.63 4.34 1.71
N GLU A 247 -4.61 4.31 2.59
CA GLU A 247 -5.39 5.49 2.96
C GLU A 247 -4.55 6.48 3.78
N CYS A 248 -3.67 5.98 4.67
CA CYS A 248 -2.77 6.83 5.45
C CYS A 248 -1.82 7.66 4.57
N TRP A 249 -1.26 7.09 3.50
CA TRP A 249 -0.33 7.81 2.63
C TRP A 249 -0.98 8.49 1.41
N ASN A 250 -2.30 8.79 1.49
CA ASN A 250 -3.02 9.48 0.42
C ASN A 250 -2.34 10.83 0.07
N SER A 251 -2.30 11.18 -1.22
CA SER A 251 -1.69 12.45 -1.67
C SER A 251 -2.39 13.69 -1.12
N GLU A 252 -3.69 13.57 -0.85
CA GLU A 252 -4.53 14.64 -0.29
C GLU A 252 -4.70 14.42 1.23
N PRO A 253 -4.15 15.32 2.10
CA PRO A 253 -4.20 15.16 3.55
C PRO A 253 -5.60 14.99 4.14
N GLU A 254 -6.59 15.65 3.57
CA GLU A 254 -7.99 15.59 3.99
C GLU A 254 -8.64 14.22 3.77
N ASN A 255 -8.07 13.40 2.89
CA ASN A 255 -8.56 12.04 2.62
C ASN A 255 -7.86 10.99 3.49
N ARG A 256 -6.91 11.39 4.35
CA ARG A 256 -6.23 10.48 5.27
C ARG A 256 -7.07 10.32 6.55
N PRO A 257 -7.11 9.13 7.17
CA PRO A 257 -7.75 8.93 8.46
C PRO A 257 -7.07 9.75 9.56
N SER A 258 -7.74 9.93 10.70
CA SER A 258 -7.12 10.37 11.96
C SER A 258 -6.35 9.23 12.60
N MET A 259 -5.39 9.52 13.48
CA MET A 259 -4.66 8.45 14.18
C MET A 259 -5.57 7.60 15.07
N ILE A 260 -6.63 8.18 15.63
CA ILE A 260 -7.66 7.45 16.38
C ILE A 260 -8.34 6.40 15.49
N GLU A 261 -8.72 6.76 14.27
CA GLU A 261 -9.31 5.82 13.30
C GLU A 261 -8.31 4.72 12.89
N VAL A 262 -7.02 5.06 12.74
CA VAL A 262 -5.96 4.09 12.44
C VAL A 262 -5.81 3.07 13.58
N VAL A 263 -5.77 3.53 14.83
CA VAL A 263 -5.72 2.68 16.03
C VAL A 263 -6.94 1.76 16.10
N GLN A 264 -8.15 2.29 15.88
CA GLN A 264 -9.38 1.50 15.91
C GLN A 264 -9.40 0.40 14.84
N ARG A 265 -8.94 0.71 13.62
CA ARG A 265 -8.86 -0.28 12.53
C ARG A 265 -7.82 -1.36 12.81
N LEU A 266 -6.64 -1.00 13.31
CA LEU A 266 -5.62 -1.99 13.72
C LEU A 266 -6.13 -2.87 14.86
N LYS A 267 -6.83 -2.29 15.84
CA LYS A 267 -7.48 -3.06 16.92
C LYS A 267 -8.50 -4.04 16.36
N SER A 268 -9.29 -3.64 15.36
CA SER A 268 -10.24 -4.53 14.68
C SER A 268 -9.54 -5.67 13.95
N ILE A 269 -8.43 -5.39 13.26
CA ILE A 269 -7.62 -6.41 12.57
C ILE A 269 -7.06 -7.43 13.57
N ILE A 270 -6.59 -6.98 14.74
CA ILE A 270 -6.06 -7.85 15.80
C ILE A 270 -7.17 -8.65 16.49
N SER A 271 -8.31 -8.02 16.77
CA SER A 271 -9.41 -8.62 17.56
C SER A 271 -10.26 -9.61 16.77
N ASN A 272 -10.17 -9.59 15.44
CA ASN A 272 -10.90 -10.49 14.56
C ASN A 272 -9.95 -11.36 13.73
N PRO A 273 -9.11 -12.20 14.37
CA PRO A 273 -8.17 -13.06 13.64
C PRO A 273 -8.91 -14.15 12.83
N ASN A 274 -10.21 -14.36 13.05
CA ASN A 274 -11.02 -15.40 12.39
C ASN A 274 -11.52 -15.06 10.97
N ILE A 275 -10.89 -14.09 10.28
CA ILE A 275 -10.85 -14.07 8.81
C ILE A 275 -9.51 -14.66 8.29
N MET A 276 -8.67 -15.19 9.18
CA MET A 276 -7.47 -16.00 8.89
C MET A 276 -7.62 -17.42 9.48
N ILE A 277 -8.22 -18.33 8.70
CA ILE A 277 -7.83 -19.75 8.44
C ILE A 277 -9.02 -20.46 7.78
N TYR A 278 -8.96 -20.59 6.46
CA TYR A 278 -9.29 -21.76 5.63
C TYR A 278 -8.56 -21.43 4.31
N TYR A 279 -7.54 -22.14 3.84
CA TYR A 279 -7.43 -23.59 3.74
C TYR A 279 -5.98 -24.07 3.90
N ASN A 280 -5.73 -24.87 4.92
CA ASN A 280 -4.85 -26.04 4.79
C ASN A 280 -5.46 -27.20 5.58
N THR A 281 -5.75 -28.28 4.85
CA THR A 281 -6.08 -29.66 5.27
C THR A 281 -7.45 -29.94 5.91
N SER A 282 -8.42 -30.34 5.07
CA SER A 282 -9.32 -31.50 5.27
C SER A 282 -10.13 -31.75 3.98
N ASN A 283 -9.58 -32.54 3.05
CA ASN A 283 -10.38 -33.42 2.22
C ASN A 283 -9.84 -34.83 2.47
N GLN A 284 -10.24 -35.42 3.60
CA GLN A 284 -10.21 -36.86 3.73
C GLN A 284 -11.64 -37.33 3.49
N TYR A 285 -11.86 -37.83 2.28
CA TYR A 285 -13.08 -38.54 1.93
C TYR A 285 -13.18 -39.80 2.79
N PHE A 286 -14.39 -40.05 3.29
CA PHE A 286 -14.80 -41.39 3.73
C PHE A 286 -14.61 -42.38 2.57
N SER A 287 -13.84 -43.42 2.82
CA SER A 287 -14.02 -44.75 2.24
C SER A 287 -13.73 -45.78 3.33
N GLU A 288 -14.70 -46.66 3.56
CA GLU A 288 -14.68 -47.76 4.53
C GLU A 288 -13.60 -48.83 4.23
N ASP A 289 -13.32 -49.63 5.25
CA ASP A 289 -12.44 -50.82 5.37
C ASP A 289 -10.90 -50.56 5.41
N SER A 290 -10.09 -51.11 6.33
CA SER A 290 -10.25 -52.22 7.28
C SER A 290 -9.14 -52.24 8.35
N THR A 291 -9.47 -52.83 9.51
CA THR A 291 -8.65 -53.39 10.61
C THR A 291 -7.73 -52.52 11.49
N LEU A 292 -8.15 -52.41 12.76
CA LEU A 292 -7.34 -52.20 13.97
C LEU A 292 -6.11 -53.12 14.02
N ASN A 293 -4.97 -52.60 14.52
CA ASN A 293 -4.45 -53.03 15.83
C ASN A 293 -3.25 -52.20 16.33
N SER A 294 -3.23 -52.06 17.66
CA SER A 294 -2.23 -51.53 18.60
C SER A 294 -0.75 -51.67 18.20
N ILE A 295 0.16 -50.79 18.65
CA ILE A 295 0.91 -50.93 19.92
C ILE A 295 1.69 -49.64 20.24
N ASN A 296 1.78 -49.34 21.54
CA ASN A 296 2.55 -48.28 22.20
C ASN A 296 4.08 -48.41 22.08
N SER A 297 4.73 -47.24 22.15
CA SER A 297 6.01 -46.92 22.83
C SER A 297 7.26 -47.79 22.63
N SER A 298 8.36 -47.21 22.11
CA SER A 298 9.56 -46.85 22.89
C SER A 298 10.81 -46.57 22.02
N SER A 299 11.39 -45.38 22.22
CA SER A 299 12.82 -45.03 22.34
C SER A 299 13.87 -45.44 21.27
N ASN A 300 14.26 -44.43 20.48
CA ASN A 300 15.57 -43.73 20.51
C ASN A 300 16.92 -44.41 20.19
N GLU A 301 17.00 -45.67 19.78
CA GLU A 301 18.29 -46.23 19.29
C GLU A 301 18.40 -46.35 17.77
N ALA A 302 17.29 -46.23 17.03
CA ALA A 302 17.31 -46.24 15.56
C ALA A 302 17.67 -44.87 14.92
N LEU A 303 17.50 -43.76 15.66
CA LEU A 303 17.71 -42.40 15.15
C LEU A 303 19.19 -42.03 15.01
N SER A 304 20.06 -42.60 15.84
CA SER A 304 21.50 -42.28 15.86
C SER A 304 22.28 -42.89 14.69
N GLN A 305 21.78 -43.97 14.08
CA GLN A 305 22.39 -44.56 12.87
C GLN A 305 21.90 -43.90 11.56
N ILE A 306 20.73 -43.27 11.58
CA ILE A 306 20.22 -42.53 10.41
C ILE A 306 20.95 -41.18 10.26
N ILE A 307 21.24 -40.49 11.36
CA ILE A 307 21.87 -39.16 11.32
C ILE A 307 23.30 -39.18 10.75
N GLN A 308 24.05 -40.28 10.90
CA GLN A 308 25.42 -40.35 10.34
C GLN A 308 25.47 -40.63 8.83
N ASN A 309 24.41 -41.17 8.21
CA ASN A 309 24.40 -41.43 6.77
C ASN A 309 23.85 -40.27 5.92
N PHE A 310 23.38 -39.18 6.54
CA PHE A 310 22.92 -37.97 5.84
C PHE A 310 23.97 -36.85 5.74
N GLY A 311 25.16 -37.03 6.35
CA GLY A 311 26.19 -36.01 6.43
C GLY A 311 26.89 -35.67 5.11
N ASP A 312 26.90 -36.59 4.13
CA ASP A 312 27.75 -36.45 2.94
C ASP A 312 27.00 -36.22 1.61
N VAL A 313 25.66 -36.14 1.61
CA VAL A 313 24.86 -35.91 0.39
C VAL A 313 24.29 -34.48 0.29
N VAL A 314 24.30 -33.70 1.38
CA VAL A 314 23.56 -32.42 1.44
C VAL A 314 24.31 -31.21 0.84
N THR A 315 25.59 -31.31 0.53
CA THR A 315 26.37 -30.13 0.14
C THR A 315 26.32 -29.77 -1.36
N LYS A 316 25.67 -30.58 -2.21
CA LYS A 316 25.46 -30.25 -3.64
C LYS A 316 24.03 -29.89 -4.01
N ASP A 317 23.02 -30.43 -3.31
CA ASP A 317 21.59 -30.21 -3.64
C ASP A 317 20.97 -28.96 -2.99
N MET A 318 21.59 -28.36 -1.96
CA MET A 318 21.10 -27.10 -1.36
C MET A 318 21.38 -25.86 -2.24
N ALA A 319 22.42 -25.91 -3.07
CA ALA A 319 22.73 -24.82 -4.00
C ALA A 319 21.76 -24.76 -5.20
N THR A 320 21.17 -25.90 -5.58
CA THR A 320 20.18 -25.99 -6.67
C THR A 320 18.75 -25.72 -6.18
N SER A 321 18.38 -26.13 -4.95
CA SER A 321 17.03 -25.86 -4.40
C SER A 321 16.81 -24.39 -4.03
N SER A 322 17.85 -23.67 -3.59
CA SER A 322 17.77 -22.23 -3.28
C SER A 322 17.54 -21.36 -4.52
N ASN A 323 18.08 -21.76 -5.68
CA ASN A 323 17.83 -21.08 -6.96
C ASN A 323 16.45 -21.42 -7.56
N MET A 324 15.98 -22.68 -7.46
CA MET A 324 14.63 -23.04 -7.91
C MET A 324 13.53 -22.33 -7.10
N ASN A 325 13.68 -22.24 -5.77
CA ASN A 325 12.71 -21.55 -4.92
C ASN A 325 12.64 -20.04 -5.21
N LYS A 326 13.78 -19.43 -5.55
CA LYS A 326 13.85 -18.02 -5.95
C LYS A 326 13.18 -17.77 -7.31
N ASP A 327 13.37 -18.67 -8.29
CA ASP A 327 12.73 -18.57 -9.61
C ASP A 327 11.21 -18.73 -9.54
N ILE A 328 10.72 -19.68 -8.73
CA ILE A 328 9.29 -19.88 -8.47
C ILE A 328 8.68 -18.64 -7.80
N PHE A 329 9.36 -18.08 -6.80
CA PHE A 329 8.91 -16.87 -6.11
C PHE A 329 8.81 -15.66 -7.06
N LEU A 330 9.81 -15.47 -7.93
CA LEU A 330 9.83 -14.39 -8.90
C LEU A 330 8.74 -14.53 -9.97
N LYS A 331 8.47 -15.75 -10.46
CA LYS A 331 7.37 -16.02 -11.39
C LYS A 331 6.01 -15.74 -10.76
N LYS A 332 5.79 -16.16 -9.51
CA LYS A 332 4.56 -15.83 -8.74
C LYS A 332 4.38 -14.33 -8.58
N ARG A 333 5.44 -13.60 -8.22
CA ARG A 333 5.42 -12.13 -8.10
C ARG A 333 5.02 -11.46 -9.42
N LEU A 334 5.68 -11.83 -10.52
CA LEU A 334 5.38 -11.27 -11.84
C LEU A 334 3.93 -11.54 -12.26
N ILE A 335 3.42 -12.75 -12.00
CA ILE A 335 2.03 -13.12 -12.30
C ILE A 335 1.03 -12.28 -11.49
N ASN A 336 1.30 -12.00 -10.22
CA ASN A 336 0.45 -11.15 -9.40
C ASN A 336 0.46 -9.69 -9.90
N GLU A 337 1.63 -9.15 -10.26
CA GLU A 337 1.75 -7.81 -10.87
C GLU A 337 0.95 -7.73 -12.19
N ILE A 338 1.05 -8.76 -13.04
CA ILE A 338 0.26 -8.89 -14.27
C ILE A 338 -1.24 -8.88 -13.97
N MET A 339 -1.67 -9.63 -12.97
CA MET A 339 -3.07 -9.72 -12.56
C MET A 339 -3.62 -8.38 -12.08
N GLU A 340 -2.87 -7.63 -11.29
CA GLU A 340 -3.26 -6.29 -10.83
C GLU A 340 -3.39 -5.31 -12.00
N ILE A 341 -2.47 -5.35 -12.97
CA ILE A 341 -2.54 -4.53 -14.18
C ILE A 341 -3.80 -4.87 -14.97
N ILE A 342 -4.03 -6.16 -15.24
CA ILE A 342 -5.23 -6.61 -15.97
C ILE A 342 -6.49 -6.13 -15.25
N PHE A 343 -6.57 -6.33 -13.92
CA PHE A 343 -7.74 -5.91 -13.14
C PHE A 343 -7.98 -4.40 -13.23
N ASN A 344 -6.96 -3.59 -12.93
CA ASN A 344 -7.06 -2.14 -12.86
C ASN A 344 -7.39 -1.53 -14.24
N GLU A 345 -6.71 -1.99 -15.28
CA GLU A 345 -6.84 -1.42 -16.62
C GLU A 345 -8.15 -1.84 -17.29
N ILE A 346 -8.61 -3.08 -17.08
CA ILE A 346 -9.95 -3.49 -17.52
C ILE A 346 -11.01 -2.69 -16.74
N ASN A 347 -10.87 -2.51 -15.43
CA ASN A 347 -11.87 -1.78 -14.63
C ASN A 347 -12.01 -0.30 -15.08
N LYS A 348 -10.87 0.34 -15.42
CA LYS A 348 -10.84 1.67 -16.04
C LYS A 348 -11.49 1.69 -17.44
N GLY A 349 -11.66 0.54 -18.09
CA GLY A 349 -12.21 0.44 -19.45
C GLY A 349 -11.17 0.77 -20.53
N ASN A 350 -9.90 0.45 -20.30
CA ASN A 350 -8.87 0.57 -21.33
C ASN A 350 -9.00 -0.54 -22.39
N SER A 351 -8.49 -0.26 -23.59
CA SER A 351 -8.56 -1.22 -24.69
C SER A 351 -7.63 -2.40 -24.44
N GLN A 352 -7.98 -3.56 -25.00
CA GLN A 352 -7.15 -4.77 -24.91
C GLN A 352 -5.72 -4.53 -25.38
N VAL A 353 -5.53 -3.70 -26.41
CA VAL A 353 -4.21 -3.33 -26.93
C VAL A 353 -3.38 -2.60 -25.87
N MET A 354 -4.00 -1.66 -25.16
CA MET A 354 -3.32 -0.90 -24.10
C MET A 354 -3.01 -1.79 -22.89
N ILE A 355 -3.94 -2.66 -22.49
CA ILE A 355 -3.71 -3.66 -21.43
C ILE A 355 -2.54 -4.56 -21.81
N ASN A 356 -2.51 -5.06 -23.05
CA ASN A 356 -1.42 -5.88 -23.57
C ASN A 356 -0.10 -5.09 -23.56
N GLN A 357 -0.09 -3.81 -23.92
CA GLN A 357 1.11 -2.97 -23.84
C GLN A 357 1.64 -2.83 -22.41
N TYR A 358 0.79 -2.56 -21.43
CA TYR A 358 1.21 -2.50 -20.01
C TYR A 358 1.75 -3.83 -19.54
N PHE A 359 1.05 -4.92 -19.84
CA PHE A 359 1.47 -6.28 -19.59
C PHE A 359 2.86 -6.60 -20.19
N PHE A 360 3.07 -6.33 -21.48
CA PHE A 360 4.35 -6.60 -22.15
C PHE A 360 5.47 -5.72 -21.60
N ASN A 361 5.18 -4.46 -21.27
CA ASN A 361 6.14 -3.58 -20.62
C ASN A 361 6.57 -4.11 -19.24
N SER A 362 5.65 -4.70 -18.46
CA SER A 362 6.00 -5.33 -17.18
C SER A 362 6.92 -6.53 -17.35
N ILE A 363 6.70 -7.34 -18.39
CA ILE A 363 7.59 -8.47 -18.74
C ILE A 363 8.96 -7.95 -19.20
N ILE A 364 9.00 -6.93 -20.07
CA ILE A 364 10.24 -6.36 -20.64
C ILE A 364 11.08 -5.62 -19.60
N ASN A 365 10.43 -4.91 -18.67
CA ASN A 365 11.11 -4.13 -17.64
C ASN A 365 11.62 -4.98 -16.47
N ASN A 366 11.25 -6.27 -16.40
CA ASN A 366 11.83 -7.24 -15.47
C ASN A 366 13.26 -7.62 -15.92
N LYS A 367 14.20 -6.68 -15.74
CA LYS A 367 15.61 -6.75 -16.19
C LYS A 367 16.45 -7.84 -15.51
N VAL A 368 15.90 -8.62 -14.58
CA VAL A 368 16.68 -9.53 -13.74
C VAL A 368 16.81 -10.92 -14.38
N ASN A 369 15.78 -11.45 -15.08
CA ASN A 369 15.78 -12.88 -15.47
C ASN A 369 15.38 -13.23 -16.92
N LYS A 370 15.12 -12.26 -17.82
CA LYS A 370 14.70 -12.52 -19.23
C LYS A 370 13.55 -13.56 -19.34
N ILE A 371 12.57 -13.52 -18.43
CA ILE A 371 11.45 -14.47 -18.45
C ILE A 371 10.62 -14.23 -19.71
N THR A 372 10.40 -15.28 -20.49
CA THR A 372 9.61 -15.20 -21.73
C THR A 372 8.12 -15.41 -21.46
N LEU A 373 7.28 -14.95 -22.39
CA LEU A 373 5.84 -15.17 -22.33
C LEU A 373 5.48 -16.66 -22.33
N GLN A 374 6.22 -17.47 -23.09
CA GLN A 374 6.05 -18.91 -23.16
C GLN A 374 6.38 -19.58 -21.81
N GLU A 375 7.39 -19.10 -21.10
CA GLU A 375 7.74 -19.61 -19.78
C GLU A 375 6.67 -19.28 -18.74
N ILE A 376 6.06 -18.10 -18.81
CA ILE A 376 4.93 -17.73 -17.93
C ILE A 376 3.74 -18.66 -18.22
N TYR A 377 3.41 -18.85 -19.50
CA TYR A 377 2.32 -19.73 -19.90
C TYR A 377 2.55 -21.18 -19.43
N ASN A 378 3.74 -21.74 -19.67
CA ASN A 378 4.09 -23.09 -19.22
C ASN A 378 4.07 -23.21 -17.69
N TRP A 379 4.48 -22.16 -16.98
CA TRP A 379 4.42 -22.12 -15.53
C TRP A 379 2.96 -22.12 -15.04
N LEU A 380 2.08 -21.33 -15.64
CA LEU A 380 0.65 -21.30 -15.31
C LEU A 380 -0.02 -22.66 -15.56
N LEU A 381 0.32 -23.34 -16.66
CA LEU A 381 -0.16 -24.70 -16.95
C LEU A 381 0.15 -25.68 -15.81
N ASN A 382 1.35 -25.56 -15.21
CA ASN A 382 1.82 -26.44 -14.14
C ASN A 382 1.39 -25.99 -12.73
N ASN A 383 0.81 -24.80 -12.57
CA ASN A 383 0.48 -24.20 -11.27
C ASN A 383 -0.99 -23.75 -11.23
N GLN A 384 -1.91 -24.69 -11.45
CA GLN A 384 -3.37 -24.44 -11.45
C GLN A 384 -4.01 -24.57 -10.05
N ASN A 385 -3.21 -24.45 -8.99
CA ASN A 385 -3.65 -24.58 -7.61
C ASN A 385 -4.32 -23.31 -7.05
N GLU A 386 -4.10 -22.15 -7.67
CA GLU A 386 -4.68 -20.88 -7.27
C GLU A 386 -5.70 -20.38 -8.31
N PRO A 387 -6.91 -19.96 -7.90
CA PRO A 387 -7.94 -19.47 -8.83
C PRO A 387 -7.48 -18.32 -9.73
N ASN A 388 -6.61 -17.44 -9.23
CA ASN A 388 -6.03 -16.34 -10.01
C ASN A 388 -5.11 -16.83 -11.14
N PHE A 389 -4.35 -17.90 -10.91
CA PHE A 389 -3.48 -18.49 -11.94
C PHE A 389 -4.30 -19.21 -12.99
N VAL A 390 -5.34 -19.94 -12.55
CA VAL A 390 -6.32 -20.58 -13.45
C VAL A 390 -7.02 -19.52 -14.32
N PHE A 391 -7.44 -18.40 -13.72
CA PHE A 391 -8.01 -17.29 -14.46
C PHE A 391 -7.02 -16.71 -15.47
N LEU A 392 -5.77 -16.43 -15.07
CA LEU A 392 -4.79 -15.83 -15.96
C LEU A 392 -4.45 -16.73 -17.14
N LEU A 393 -4.36 -18.05 -16.91
CA LEU A 393 -4.24 -19.04 -17.97
C LEU A 393 -5.44 -18.98 -18.91
N GLY A 394 -6.66 -18.93 -18.38
CA GLY A 394 -7.87 -18.76 -19.17
C GLY A 394 -7.88 -17.47 -19.97
N TYR A 395 -7.35 -16.38 -19.41
CA TYR A 395 -7.22 -15.09 -20.07
C TYR A 395 -6.21 -15.15 -21.23
N PHE A 396 -5.09 -15.88 -21.06
CA PHE A 396 -4.11 -16.08 -22.13
C PHE A 396 -4.71 -16.88 -23.28
N GLU A 397 -5.40 -17.98 -22.98
CA GLU A 397 -6.12 -18.80 -23.96
C GLU A 397 -7.23 -18.00 -24.66
N TYR A 398 -7.92 -17.12 -23.92
CA TYR A 398 -8.98 -16.29 -24.47
C TYR A 398 -8.45 -15.26 -25.46
N HIS A 399 -7.29 -14.66 -25.23
CA HIS A 399 -6.74 -13.59 -26.08
C HIS A 399 -5.61 -14.05 -27.01
N GLY A 400 -5.20 -15.32 -26.94
CA GLY A 400 -4.05 -15.84 -27.70
C GLY A 400 -2.72 -15.23 -27.25
N ILE A 401 -2.53 -15.05 -25.94
CA ILE A 401 -1.31 -14.46 -25.37
C ILE A 401 -0.29 -15.58 -25.14
N GLY A 402 0.75 -15.63 -25.98
CA GLY A 402 1.82 -16.64 -25.89
C GLY A 402 1.45 -18.00 -26.46
N VAL A 403 0.19 -18.20 -26.83
CA VAL A 403 -0.34 -19.40 -27.48
C VAL A 403 -1.40 -19.01 -28.51
N GLY A 404 -1.84 -19.97 -29.33
CA GLY A 404 -3.00 -19.78 -30.19
C GLY A 404 -4.28 -19.58 -29.38
N GLU A 405 -5.21 -18.78 -29.89
CA GLU A 405 -6.49 -18.56 -29.23
C GLU A 405 -7.28 -19.88 -29.08
N ASN A 406 -7.70 -20.19 -27.85
CA ASN A 406 -8.55 -21.33 -27.55
C ASN A 406 -9.69 -20.94 -26.60
N LYS A 407 -10.77 -20.40 -27.19
CA LYS A 407 -11.95 -19.97 -26.42
C LYS A 407 -12.58 -21.10 -25.60
N LYS A 408 -12.48 -22.36 -26.04
CA LYS A 408 -13.07 -23.50 -25.32
C LYS A 408 -12.30 -23.82 -24.05
N ALA A 409 -10.97 -23.85 -24.13
CA ALA A 409 -10.10 -24.01 -22.96
C ALA A 409 -10.30 -22.84 -21.98
N ALA A 410 -10.30 -21.60 -22.50
CA ALA A 410 -10.54 -20.40 -21.72
C ALA A 410 -11.85 -20.45 -20.94
N TYR A 411 -12.97 -20.83 -21.59
CA TYR A 411 -14.27 -20.98 -20.93
C TYR A 411 -14.22 -21.97 -19.77
N ASN A 412 -13.59 -23.13 -19.95
CA ASN A 412 -13.49 -24.13 -18.90
C ASN A 412 -12.66 -23.61 -17.71
N LEU A 413 -11.56 -22.91 -17.99
CA LEU A 413 -10.70 -22.32 -16.97
C LEU A 413 -11.42 -21.19 -16.20
N PHE A 414 -12.15 -20.32 -16.89
CA PHE A 414 -12.97 -19.30 -16.23
C PHE A 414 -14.05 -19.91 -15.35
N LYS A 415 -14.69 -21.00 -15.81
CA LYS A 415 -15.67 -21.72 -15.00
C LYS A 415 -15.05 -22.23 -13.70
N ILE A 416 -13.91 -22.92 -13.77
CA ILE A 416 -13.16 -23.40 -12.60
C ILE A 416 -12.77 -22.24 -11.68
N ALA A 417 -12.19 -21.17 -12.23
CA ALA A 417 -11.76 -20.02 -11.45
C ALA A 417 -12.93 -19.23 -10.81
N SER A 418 -14.14 -19.35 -11.37
CA SER A 418 -15.35 -18.63 -10.90
C SER A 418 -16.05 -19.28 -9.71
N GLU A 419 -15.71 -20.53 -9.37
CA GLU A 419 -16.31 -21.28 -8.26
C GLU A 419 -15.92 -20.73 -6.88
N ASN A 420 -14.93 -19.83 -6.83
CA ASN A 420 -14.54 -19.10 -5.62
C ASN A 420 -14.94 -17.62 -5.73
N ASP A 421 -15.47 -17.06 -4.63
CA ASP A 421 -15.99 -15.67 -4.58
C ASP A 421 -14.92 -14.58 -4.88
N TYR A 422 -13.64 -14.95 -4.85
CA TYR A 422 -12.51 -14.03 -5.02
C TYR A 422 -12.15 -13.68 -6.47
N THR A 423 -12.71 -14.34 -7.48
CA THR A 423 -12.32 -14.11 -8.89
C THR A 423 -13.37 -13.35 -9.69
N LEU A 424 -13.63 -12.08 -9.31
CA LEU A 424 -14.58 -11.19 -10.00
C LEU A 424 -14.33 -11.12 -11.52
N LEU A 425 -13.06 -11.17 -11.94
CA LEU A 425 -12.68 -11.22 -13.35
C LEU A 425 -13.13 -12.52 -14.03
N ALA A 426 -12.96 -13.68 -13.40
CA ALA A 426 -13.38 -14.95 -13.98
C ALA A 426 -14.91 -14.99 -14.17
N GLN A 427 -15.66 -14.52 -13.18
CA GLN A 427 -17.11 -14.38 -13.29
C GLN A 427 -17.51 -13.41 -14.41
N TYR A 428 -16.79 -12.30 -14.55
CA TYR A 428 -17.02 -11.35 -15.64
C TYR A 428 -16.76 -11.97 -17.02
N TYR A 429 -15.60 -12.63 -17.19
CA TYR A 429 -15.24 -13.30 -18.44
C TYR A 429 -16.15 -14.48 -18.76
N LEU A 430 -16.65 -15.21 -17.76
CA LEU A 430 -17.67 -16.24 -17.95
C LEU A 430 -18.98 -15.63 -18.46
N GLY A 431 -19.37 -14.46 -17.95
CA GLY A 431 -20.47 -13.66 -18.48
C GLY A 431 -20.27 -13.28 -19.96
N LEU A 432 -19.05 -12.85 -20.34
CA LEU A 432 -18.70 -12.57 -21.74
C LEU A 432 -18.74 -13.82 -22.62
N CYS A 433 -18.27 -14.96 -22.11
CA CYS A 433 -18.36 -16.24 -22.82
C CYS A 433 -19.81 -16.59 -23.17
N TYR A 434 -20.74 -16.40 -22.25
CA TYR A 434 -22.17 -16.60 -22.52
C TYR A 434 -22.74 -15.53 -23.45
N GLU A 435 -22.34 -14.27 -23.36
CA GLU A 435 -22.82 -13.21 -24.25
C GLU A 435 -22.43 -13.47 -25.72
N TYR A 436 -21.18 -13.87 -25.96
CA TYR A 436 -20.65 -14.04 -27.31
C TYR A 436 -20.67 -15.49 -27.81
N GLY A 437 -20.98 -16.47 -26.95
CA GLY A 437 -20.79 -17.89 -27.28
C GLY A 437 -19.31 -18.28 -27.40
N SER A 438 -18.42 -17.62 -26.65
CA SER A 438 -16.97 -17.91 -26.69
C SER A 438 -16.67 -19.16 -25.87
N GLY A 439 -16.40 -20.28 -26.54
CA GLY A 439 -16.13 -21.56 -25.88
C GLY A 439 -17.35 -22.29 -25.31
N THR A 440 -18.54 -21.71 -25.46
CA THR A 440 -19.81 -22.25 -24.99
C THR A 440 -20.95 -21.81 -25.90
N VAL A 441 -22.16 -22.31 -25.68
CA VAL A 441 -23.34 -21.85 -26.41
C VAL A 441 -23.73 -20.46 -25.90
N LYS A 442 -24.02 -19.54 -26.81
CA LYS A 442 -24.49 -18.20 -26.49
C LYS A 442 -25.76 -18.27 -25.61
N ASN A 443 -25.75 -17.57 -24.48
CA ASN A 443 -26.87 -17.47 -23.56
C ASN A 443 -26.91 -16.08 -22.90
N GLU A 444 -27.70 -15.18 -23.47
CA GLU A 444 -27.78 -13.79 -23.01
C GLU A 444 -28.38 -13.65 -21.60
N LYS A 445 -29.26 -14.57 -21.18
CA LYS A 445 -29.86 -14.55 -19.85
C LYS A 445 -28.83 -14.88 -18.78
N LEU A 446 -28.04 -15.94 -18.98
CA LEU A 446 -26.93 -16.26 -18.08
C LEU A 446 -25.88 -15.15 -18.07
N ALA A 447 -25.54 -14.59 -19.25
CA ALA A 447 -24.63 -13.45 -19.31
C ALA A 447 -25.11 -12.28 -18.43
N PHE A 448 -26.40 -11.94 -18.51
CA PHE A 448 -27.01 -10.92 -17.66
C PHE A 448 -26.90 -11.25 -16.17
N GLU A 449 -27.23 -12.48 -15.77
CA GLU A 449 -27.19 -12.91 -14.37
C GLU A 449 -25.77 -12.82 -13.77
N TYR A 450 -24.74 -13.26 -14.48
CA TYR A 450 -23.34 -13.16 -14.03
C TYR A 450 -22.90 -11.70 -13.88
N ILE A 451 -23.18 -10.85 -14.88
CA ILE A 451 -22.78 -9.45 -14.85
C ILE A 451 -23.56 -8.68 -13.76
N ASN A 452 -24.84 -8.99 -13.55
CA ASN A 452 -25.66 -8.33 -12.53
C ASN A 452 -25.12 -8.60 -11.12
N LYS A 453 -24.72 -9.85 -10.81
CA LYS A 453 -24.10 -10.19 -9.53
C LYS A 453 -22.83 -9.38 -9.21
N LEU A 454 -22.10 -8.96 -10.23
CA LEU A 454 -20.86 -8.19 -10.08
C LEU A 454 -21.09 -6.69 -9.98
N ALA A 455 -22.13 -6.17 -10.65
CA ALA A 455 -22.41 -4.74 -10.71
C ALA A 455 -22.75 -4.13 -9.34
N ASP A 456 -23.25 -4.95 -8.40
CA ASP A 456 -23.60 -4.56 -7.04
C ASP A 456 -22.37 -4.42 -6.11
N LYS A 457 -21.16 -4.81 -6.55
CA LYS A 457 -19.90 -4.72 -5.78
C LYS A 457 -19.00 -3.54 -6.19
N ASP A 458 -19.59 -2.44 -6.65
CA ASP A 458 -18.89 -1.24 -7.17
C ASP A 458 -17.86 -1.47 -8.30
N TYR A 459 -17.92 -2.62 -8.97
CA TYR A 459 -17.04 -2.96 -10.07
C TYR A 459 -17.44 -2.19 -11.34
N ALA A 460 -16.72 -1.09 -11.62
CA ALA A 460 -17.06 -0.12 -12.67
C ALA A 460 -17.23 -0.75 -14.06
N LEU A 461 -16.46 -1.79 -14.37
CA LEU A 461 -16.62 -2.56 -15.62
C LEU A 461 -17.97 -3.31 -15.69
N ALA A 462 -18.36 -4.00 -14.62
CA ALA A 462 -19.65 -4.69 -14.59
C ALA A 462 -20.81 -3.69 -14.63
N GLN A 463 -20.68 -2.56 -13.94
CA GLN A 463 -21.65 -1.46 -14.02
C GLN A 463 -21.77 -0.91 -15.45
N PHE A 464 -20.64 -0.70 -16.14
CA PHE A 464 -20.63 -0.33 -17.56
C PHE A 464 -21.35 -1.38 -18.41
N LYS A 465 -21.06 -2.65 -18.16
CA LYS A 465 -21.65 -3.76 -18.91
C LYS A 465 -23.15 -3.89 -18.67
N MET A 466 -23.64 -3.65 -17.45
CA MET A 466 -25.07 -3.52 -17.15
C MET A 466 -25.71 -2.38 -17.93
N GLY A 467 -25.06 -1.22 -17.99
CA GLY A 467 -25.50 -0.11 -18.83
C GLY A 467 -25.66 -0.54 -20.29
N TYR A 468 -24.69 -1.29 -20.82
CA TYR A 468 -24.74 -1.85 -22.17
C TYR A 468 -25.87 -2.87 -22.38
N PHE A 469 -26.08 -3.79 -21.44
CA PHE A 469 -27.17 -4.77 -21.52
C PHE A 469 -28.54 -4.12 -21.53
N TYR A 470 -28.80 -3.12 -20.68
CA TYR A 470 -30.05 -2.36 -20.74
C TYR A 470 -30.16 -1.50 -22.01
N HIS A 471 -29.04 -0.99 -22.52
CA HIS A 471 -29.04 -0.20 -23.76
C HIS A 471 -29.43 -1.03 -24.99
N GLN A 472 -28.97 -2.28 -25.05
CA GLN A 472 -29.20 -3.18 -26.18
C GLN A 472 -30.38 -4.16 -25.97
N GLY A 473 -30.80 -4.38 -24.73
CA GLY A 473 -31.77 -5.43 -24.38
C GLY A 473 -31.18 -6.83 -24.37
N ILE A 474 -29.93 -6.99 -23.91
CA ILE A 474 -29.24 -8.29 -23.83
C ILE A 474 -29.63 -8.96 -22.51
N GLY A 475 -30.27 -10.12 -22.58
CA GLY A 475 -30.74 -10.88 -21.41
C GLY A 475 -31.83 -10.17 -20.58
N THR A 476 -32.27 -8.98 -20.99
CA THR A 476 -33.28 -8.15 -20.34
C THR A 476 -34.02 -7.29 -21.36
N LYS A 477 -35.09 -6.61 -20.95
CA LYS A 477 -35.79 -5.64 -21.82
C LYS A 477 -34.96 -4.36 -21.96
N LYS A 478 -34.85 -3.84 -23.19
CA LYS A 478 -34.18 -2.57 -23.48
C LYS A 478 -34.79 -1.43 -22.66
N ASN A 479 -33.96 -0.71 -21.92
CA ASN A 479 -34.36 0.44 -21.11
C ASN A 479 -33.24 1.48 -21.06
N LEU A 480 -33.36 2.54 -21.87
CA LEU A 480 -32.34 3.59 -21.97
C LEU A 480 -32.19 4.42 -20.69
N LYS A 481 -33.24 4.59 -19.89
CA LYS A 481 -33.15 5.32 -18.61
C LYS A 481 -32.34 4.55 -17.58
N VAL A 482 -32.57 3.24 -17.48
CA VAL A 482 -31.78 2.36 -16.59
C VAL A 482 -30.34 2.25 -17.11
N ALA A 483 -30.15 2.12 -18.43
CA ALA A 483 -28.82 2.14 -19.04
C ALA A 483 -28.04 3.42 -18.67
N PHE A 484 -28.70 4.58 -18.76
CA PHE A 484 -28.13 5.87 -18.37
C PHE A 484 -27.63 5.85 -16.91
N SER A 485 -28.48 5.39 -15.97
CA SER A 485 -28.11 5.34 -14.55
C SER A 485 -26.90 4.43 -14.26
N TRP A 486 -26.79 3.30 -14.97
CA TRP A 486 -25.63 2.40 -14.83
C TRP A 486 -24.35 2.98 -15.43
N TYR A 487 -24.45 3.64 -16.59
CA TYR A 487 -23.31 4.35 -17.15
C TYR A 487 -22.85 5.50 -16.26
N GLU A 488 -23.76 6.19 -15.58
CA GLU A 488 -23.42 7.24 -14.61
C GLU A 488 -22.63 6.68 -13.42
N LYS A 489 -23.09 5.58 -12.81
CA LYS A 489 -22.36 4.87 -11.75
C LYS A 489 -20.95 4.46 -12.21
N ALA A 490 -20.85 3.78 -13.36
CA ALA A 490 -19.57 3.32 -13.90
C ALA A 490 -18.60 4.47 -14.21
N ALA A 491 -19.11 5.58 -14.75
CA ALA A 491 -18.30 6.76 -15.06
C ALA A 491 -17.81 7.48 -13.79
N ASN A 492 -18.63 7.51 -12.73
CA ASN A 492 -18.23 8.04 -11.43
C ASN A 492 -17.16 7.17 -10.78
N ASN A 493 -17.23 5.85 -10.97
CA ASN A 493 -16.19 4.88 -10.56
C ASN A 493 -14.99 4.82 -11.53
N GLY A 494 -14.88 5.79 -12.46
CA GLY A 494 -13.68 6.01 -13.27
C GLY A 494 -13.62 5.25 -14.61
N ASN A 495 -14.68 4.55 -15.03
CA ASN A 495 -14.69 3.83 -16.30
C ASN A 495 -14.78 4.80 -17.51
N LEU A 496 -13.75 4.77 -18.36
CA LEU A 496 -13.59 5.68 -19.50
C LEU A 496 -14.63 5.45 -20.60
N ILE A 497 -15.01 4.19 -20.84
CA ILE A 497 -16.01 3.83 -21.86
C ILE A 497 -17.38 4.31 -21.42
N ALA A 498 -17.73 4.17 -20.13
CA ALA A 498 -18.97 4.69 -19.58
C ALA A 498 -19.07 6.22 -19.72
N MET A 499 -17.98 6.96 -19.48
CA MET A 499 -17.93 8.40 -19.74
C MET A 499 -18.23 8.72 -21.22
N CYS A 500 -17.64 7.98 -22.17
CA CYS A 500 -17.94 8.13 -23.60
C CYS A 500 -19.42 7.88 -23.91
N LYS A 501 -20.03 6.86 -23.30
CA LYS A 501 -21.45 6.51 -23.48
C LYS A 501 -22.37 7.58 -22.91
N LEU A 502 -22.07 8.13 -21.73
CA LEU A 502 -22.81 9.28 -21.20
C LEU A 502 -22.71 10.49 -22.13
N GLY A 503 -21.51 10.79 -22.63
CA GLY A 503 -21.32 11.85 -23.61
C GLY A 503 -22.21 11.68 -24.84
N LEU A 504 -22.32 10.45 -25.34
CA LEU A 504 -23.18 10.12 -26.48
C LEU A 504 -24.68 10.24 -26.15
N MET A 505 -25.09 9.74 -24.99
CA MET A 505 -26.47 9.77 -24.54
C MET A 505 -26.97 11.20 -24.31
N TYR A 506 -26.16 12.05 -23.70
CA TYR A 506 -26.45 13.49 -23.58
C TYR A 506 -26.48 14.19 -24.95
N LYS A 507 -25.58 13.84 -25.86
CA LYS A 507 -25.57 14.41 -27.23
C LYS A 507 -26.85 14.09 -28.00
N ASN A 508 -27.36 12.87 -27.85
CA ASN A 508 -28.52 12.38 -28.59
C ASN A 508 -29.86 12.57 -27.85
N GLY A 509 -29.85 12.77 -26.54
CA GLY A 509 -31.05 12.73 -25.71
C GLY A 509 -31.58 11.31 -25.48
N GLU A 510 -30.68 10.33 -25.40
CA GLU A 510 -31.04 8.93 -25.17
C GLU A 510 -31.07 8.64 -23.67
N GLY A 511 -32.21 8.19 -23.13
CA GLY A 511 -32.36 7.90 -21.69
C GLY A 511 -32.33 9.13 -20.78
N THR A 512 -32.05 10.32 -21.32
CA THR A 512 -32.00 11.61 -20.64
C THR A 512 -32.37 12.74 -21.62
N SER A 513 -32.50 13.97 -21.12
CA SER A 513 -32.69 15.14 -22.01
C SER A 513 -31.40 15.47 -22.75
N LYS A 514 -31.53 15.90 -24.00
CA LYS A 514 -30.39 16.30 -24.83
C LYS A 514 -29.68 17.52 -24.22
N ASP A 515 -28.38 17.39 -23.98
CA ASP A 515 -27.54 18.43 -23.38
C ASP A 515 -26.12 18.36 -23.97
N ILE A 516 -25.79 19.29 -24.87
CA ILE A 516 -24.48 19.30 -25.54
C ILE A 516 -23.35 19.69 -24.58
N ASP A 517 -23.63 20.45 -23.54
CA ASP A 517 -22.61 20.92 -22.60
C ASP A 517 -22.22 19.83 -21.63
N LYS A 518 -23.19 19.05 -21.14
CA LYS A 518 -22.91 17.80 -20.41
C LYS A 518 -22.24 16.76 -21.30
N ALA A 519 -22.59 16.67 -22.58
CA ALA A 519 -21.88 15.80 -23.51
C ALA A 519 -20.39 16.18 -23.61
N ILE A 520 -20.09 17.46 -23.79
CA ILE A 520 -18.71 17.99 -23.82
C ILE A 520 -17.98 17.72 -22.51
N PHE A 521 -18.65 17.91 -21.37
CA PHE A 521 -18.07 17.62 -20.04
C PHE A 521 -17.58 16.18 -19.93
N TRP A 522 -18.43 15.21 -20.27
CA TRP A 522 -18.07 13.78 -20.17
C TRP A 522 -17.00 13.36 -21.18
N TYR A 523 -17.07 13.85 -22.42
CA TYR A 523 -16.01 13.60 -23.40
C TYR A 523 -14.67 14.21 -22.99
N ARG A 524 -14.68 15.40 -22.38
CA ARG A 524 -13.46 16.02 -21.85
C ARG A 524 -12.84 15.18 -20.72
N LYS A 525 -13.65 14.79 -19.73
CA LYS A 525 -13.18 13.96 -18.60
C LYS A 525 -12.55 12.64 -19.06
N SER A 526 -13.13 11.99 -20.08
CA SER A 526 -12.58 10.76 -20.66
C SER A 526 -11.31 11.01 -21.49
N SER A 527 -11.27 12.11 -22.27
CA SER A 527 -10.11 12.51 -23.07
C SER A 527 -8.89 12.88 -22.21
N GLU A 528 -9.10 13.60 -21.09
CA GLU A 528 -8.02 13.98 -20.15
C GLU A 528 -7.35 12.75 -19.51
N LYS A 529 -8.07 11.63 -19.43
CA LYS A 529 -7.57 10.34 -18.97
C LYS A 529 -7.04 9.45 -20.10
N GLY A 530 -6.83 9.99 -21.30
CA GLY A 530 -6.17 9.31 -22.42
C GLY A 530 -7.08 8.61 -23.43
N ASN A 531 -8.41 8.77 -23.34
CA ASN A 531 -9.32 8.16 -24.32
C ASN A 531 -9.34 8.94 -25.67
N GLN A 532 -8.70 8.39 -26.69
CA GLN A 532 -8.55 9.03 -28.01
C GLN A 532 -9.88 9.20 -28.76
N ASP A 533 -10.83 8.29 -28.59
CA ASP A 533 -12.15 8.40 -29.25
C ASP A 533 -12.95 9.57 -28.69
N SER A 534 -12.89 9.75 -27.36
CA SER A 534 -13.44 10.92 -26.69
C SER A 534 -12.80 12.21 -27.18
N GLN A 535 -11.47 12.24 -27.36
CA GLN A 535 -10.77 13.39 -27.89
C GLN A 535 -11.29 13.79 -29.28
N LYS A 536 -11.37 12.81 -30.20
CA LYS A 536 -11.89 13.03 -31.57
C LYS A 536 -13.33 13.56 -31.57
N ILE A 537 -14.18 13.04 -30.69
CA ILE A 537 -15.58 13.48 -30.59
C ILE A 537 -15.68 14.86 -29.95
N LEU A 538 -14.90 15.12 -28.89
CA LEU A 538 -14.82 16.41 -28.21
C LEU A 538 -14.42 17.52 -29.18
N GLU A 539 -13.38 17.31 -29.98
CA GLU A 539 -12.94 18.28 -31.00
C GLU A 539 -14.05 18.61 -32.00
N LYS A 540 -14.79 17.60 -32.47
CA LYS A 540 -15.94 17.80 -33.37
C LYS A 540 -17.04 18.60 -32.70
N LEU A 541 -17.37 18.31 -31.44
CA LEU A 541 -18.41 19.03 -30.70
C LEU A 541 -18.02 20.48 -30.42
N LEU A 542 -16.77 20.74 -30.05
CA LEU A 542 -16.25 22.10 -29.83
C LEU A 542 -16.27 22.92 -31.14
N LYS A 543 -15.90 22.31 -32.27
CA LYS A 543 -16.01 22.95 -33.60
C LYS A 543 -17.47 23.32 -33.93
N ILE A 544 -18.43 22.42 -33.67
CA ILE A 544 -19.86 22.69 -33.90
C ILE A 544 -20.35 23.82 -32.98
N LYS A 545 -19.99 23.80 -31.69
CA LYS A 545 -20.38 24.83 -30.71
C LYS A 545 -19.83 26.21 -31.09
N ASN A 546 -18.59 26.27 -31.56
CA ASN A 546 -17.96 27.52 -32.01
C ASN A 546 -18.60 28.06 -33.30
N ARG A 547 -18.95 27.20 -34.27
CA ARG A 547 -19.69 27.62 -35.48
C ARG A 547 -21.08 28.20 -35.17
N LYS A 548 -21.79 27.63 -34.19
CA LYS A 548 -23.09 28.18 -33.74
C LYS A 548 -22.95 29.55 -33.07
N LYS A 549 -21.82 29.81 -32.38
CA LYS A 549 -21.52 31.14 -31.81
C LYS A 549 -21.16 32.18 -32.87
N THR A 550 -20.51 31.79 -33.96
CA THR A 550 -20.12 32.72 -35.04
C THR A 550 -21.23 33.00 -36.04
N ASN A 551 -22.20 32.08 -36.22
CA ASN A 551 -23.31 32.24 -37.16
C ASN A 551 -24.57 32.88 -36.54
N SER A 552 -24.52 33.40 -35.31
CA SER A 552 -25.57 34.30 -34.82
C SER A 552 -25.40 35.69 -35.43
N CYS A 553 -25.62 35.80 -36.75
CA CYS A 553 -25.79 37.09 -37.40
C CYS A 553 -27.01 37.78 -36.77
N ARG A 554 -26.76 38.90 -36.09
CA ARG A 554 -27.82 39.86 -35.75
C ARG A 554 -28.38 40.39 -37.06
N ILE A 555 -29.66 40.14 -37.32
CA ILE A 555 -30.42 40.95 -38.25
C ILE A 555 -30.61 42.28 -37.52
N ASN A 556 -29.86 43.30 -37.93
CA ASN A 556 -30.19 44.69 -37.63
C ASN A 556 -31.22 45.17 -38.65
#